data_AF-A0A7J7I2V9-F1
#
_entry.id   AF-A0A7J7I2V9-F1
#
_cell.length_a   1.000
_cell.length_b   1.000
_cell.length_c   1.000
_cell.angle_alpha   90.00
_cell.angle_beta   90.00
_cell.angle_gamma   90.00
#
_symmetry.space_group_name_H-M   'P 1'
#
loop_
_entity.id
_entity.type
_entity.pdbx_description
1 polymer ?
#
loop_
_entity_poly.entity_id
_entity_poly.type
_entity_poly.pdbx_seq_one_letter_code
_entity_poly.pdbx_strand_id
1 'polypeptide(L)'
;MHRQEVFQPFRNHPRFNELLENIFTVLDFFNSRMDAQRMNGEWSVEKVLEVIIINCHSWRGEGMKMFTQLCFTYEQESHPEEFFIPYVWQLVISRSSFSFNPSSLNLFPVDLPVKVSILFPQMF
;
A
#
# COMPACT_ATOMS: atom_id res chain seq x y z
N MET A 1 28.83 9.13 -5.61
CA MET A 1 28.30 7.77 -5.32
C MET A 1 27.91 7.11 -6.64
N HIS A 2 28.40 5.90 -6.93
CA HIS A 2 28.47 5.38 -8.31
C HIS A 2 27.23 4.69 -8.88
N ARG A 3 26.10 4.59 -8.16
CA ARG A 3 24.94 3.82 -8.63
C ARG A 3 23.61 4.57 -8.59
N GLN A 4 23.58 5.82 -9.03
CA GLN A 4 22.35 6.62 -9.05
C GLN A 4 21.40 6.19 -10.19
N GLU A 5 21.93 5.55 -11.23
CA GLU A 5 21.17 5.06 -12.38
C GLU A 5 20.14 4.00 -12.03
N VAL A 6 20.32 3.28 -10.91
CA VAL A 6 19.36 2.28 -10.41
C VAL A 6 17.98 2.90 -10.10
N PHE A 7 17.93 4.22 -9.89
CA PHE A 7 16.71 4.95 -9.59
C PHE A 7 15.97 5.44 -10.84
N GLN A 8 16.60 5.41 -12.02
CA GLN A 8 16.01 5.91 -13.28
C GLN A 8 14.67 5.26 -13.64
N PRO A 9 14.48 3.93 -13.51
CA PRO A 9 13.20 3.29 -13.85
C PRO A 9 12.01 3.81 -13.02
N PHE A 10 12.28 4.35 -11.83
CA PHE A 10 11.25 4.78 -10.89
C PHE A 10 10.92 6.28 -10.98
N ARG A 11 11.71 7.05 -11.74
CA ARG A 11 11.65 8.52 -11.77
C ARG A 11 10.31 9.09 -12.27
N ASN A 12 9.60 8.33 -13.10
CA ASN A 12 8.31 8.73 -13.66
C ASN A 12 7.12 8.16 -12.88
N HIS A 13 7.37 7.42 -11.80
CA HIS A 13 6.31 6.76 -11.05
C HIS A 13 5.74 7.70 -9.98
N PRO A 14 4.47 8.12 -10.04
CA PRO A 14 3.91 9.14 -9.14
C PRO A 14 4.08 8.83 -7.66
N ARG A 15 3.99 7.55 -7.26
CA ARG A 15 4.16 7.11 -5.86
C ARG A 15 5.61 7.21 -5.36
N PHE A 16 6.60 7.32 -6.23
CA PHE A 16 8.02 7.31 -5.86
C PHE A 16 8.68 8.68 -5.99
N ASN A 17 8.02 9.68 -6.59
CA ASN A 17 8.60 11.01 -6.82
C ASN A 17 9.19 11.61 -5.54
N GLU A 18 8.41 11.72 -4.47
CA GLU A 18 8.86 12.30 -3.20
C GLU A 18 9.97 11.48 -2.54
N LEU A 19 9.88 10.15 -2.63
CA LEU A 19 10.90 9.24 -2.10
C LEU A 19 12.23 9.39 -2.84
N LEU A 20 12.19 9.48 -4.16
CA LEU A 20 13.37 9.68 -4.99
C LEU A 20 13.98 11.05 -4.75
N GLU A 21 13.18 12.11 -4.62
CA GLU A 21 13.66 13.45 -4.26
C GLU A 21 14.42 13.43 -2.92
N ASN A 22 13.91 12.72 -1.91
CA ASN A 22 14.58 12.55 -0.62
C ASN A 22 15.92 11.80 -0.76
N ILE A 23 15.94 10.72 -1.54
CA ILE A 23 17.16 9.94 -1.79
C ILE A 23 18.21 10.82 -2.49
N PHE A 24 17.84 11.56 -3.53
CA PHE A 24 18.75 12.46 -4.23
C PHE A 24 19.25 13.58 -3.34
N THR A 25 18.40 14.16 -2.51
CA THR A 25 18.76 15.19 -1.53
C THR A 25 19.87 14.71 -0.58
N VAL A 26 19.77 13.48 -0.08
CA VAL A 26 20.83 12.86 0.76
C VAL A 26 22.10 12.61 -0.06
N LEU A 27 21.96 12.07 -1.27
CA LEU A 27 23.10 11.76 -2.13
C LEU A 27 23.88 13.02 -2.51
N ASP A 28 23.19 14.11 -2.84
CA ASP A 28 23.79 15.38 -3.22
C ASP A 28 24.58 16.00 -2.06
N PHE A 29 24.04 15.92 -0.84
CA PHE A 29 24.76 16.35 0.35
C PHE A 29 26.10 15.62 0.51
N PHE A 30 26.09 14.28 0.48
CA PHE A 30 27.33 13.52 0.66
C PHE A 30 28.27 13.64 -0.54
N ASN A 31 27.76 13.69 -1.78
CA ASN A 31 28.57 13.92 -2.97
C ASN A 31 29.31 15.27 -2.87
N SER A 32 28.64 16.34 -2.43
CA SER A 32 29.28 17.66 -2.27
C SER A 32 30.45 17.64 -1.27
N ARG A 33 30.37 16.82 -0.21
CA ARG A 33 31.43 16.66 0.78
C ARG A 33 32.58 15.78 0.27
N MET A 34 32.27 14.76 -0.52
CA MET A 34 33.31 13.99 -1.20
C MET A 34 34.07 14.87 -2.19
N ASP A 35 33.38 15.67 -3.01
CA ASP A 35 34.00 16.58 -3.97
C ASP A 35 34.89 17.64 -3.29
N ALA A 36 34.48 18.10 -2.09
CA ALA A 36 35.25 19.06 -1.30
C ALA A 36 36.59 18.51 -0.78
N GLN A 37 36.74 17.19 -0.59
CA GLN A 37 37.98 16.58 -0.08
C GLN A 37 39.13 16.54 -1.10
N ARG A 38 38.89 16.93 -2.37
CA ARG A 38 39.92 17.04 -3.44
C ARG A 38 40.94 15.89 -3.41
N MET A 39 40.46 14.64 -3.38
CA MET A 39 41.35 13.48 -3.39
C MET A 39 41.92 13.24 -4.80
N ASN A 40 43.23 13.05 -4.88
CA ASN A 40 43.88 12.55 -6.09
C ASN A 40 43.82 11.02 -6.09
N GLY A 41 42.80 10.45 -6.73
CA GLY A 41 42.65 9.00 -6.90
C GLY A 41 41.19 8.53 -6.86
N GLU A 42 40.98 7.24 -7.11
CA GLU A 42 39.65 6.63 -7.01
C GLU A 42 39.19 6.51 -5.54
N TRP A 43 37.87 6.54 -5.35
CA TRP A 43 37.24 6.37 -4.04
C TRP A 43 37.18 4.89 -3.65
N SER A 44 37.83 4.52 -2.53
CA SER A 44 37.61 3.21 -1.91
C SER A 44 36.34 3.23 -1.04
N VAL A 45 35.77 2.05 -0.80
CA VAL A 45 34.56 1.90 0.02
C VAL A 45 34.79 2.43 1.44
N GLU A 46 35.97 2.19 2.01
CA GLU A 46 36.36 2.61 3.36
C GLU A 46 36.39 4.14 3.46
N LYS A 47 36.96 4.81 2.47
CA LYS A 47 37.01 6.29 2.42
C LYS A 47 35.63 6.90 2.26
N VAL A 48 34.77 6.31 1.43
CA VAL A 48 33.38 6.76 1.28
C VAL A 48 32.64 6.62 2.61
N LEU A 49 32.80 5.48 3.29
CA LEU A 49 32.18 5.25 4.59
C LEU A 49 32.69 6.24 5.65
N GLU A 50 33.99 6.54 5.66
CA GLU A 50 34.59 7.54 6.56
C GLU A 50 33.98 8.93 6.33
N VAL A 51 33.85 9.38 5.07
CA VAL A 51 33.20 10.66 4.76
C VAL A 51 31.76 10.68 5.27
N ILE A 52 31.02 9.58 5.09
CA ILE A 52 29.63 9.48 5.58
C ILE A 52 29.61 9.63 7.10
N ILE A 53 30.42 8.87 7.82
CA ILE A 53 30.47 8.88 9.30
C ILE A 53 30.84 10.27 9.82
N ILE A 54 31.85 10.93 9.24
CA ILE A 54 32.29 12.26 9.68
C ILE A 54 31.21 13.31 9.44
N ASN A 55 30.52 13.25 8.31
CA ASN A 55 29.62 14.32 7.88
C ASN A 55 28.15 14.09 8.28
N CYS A 56 27.75 12.88 8.71
CA CYS A 56 26.36 12.55 9.01
C CYS A 56 25.76 13.44 10.11
N HIS A 57 26.54 13.81 11.13
CA HIS A 57 26.09 14.68 12.21
C HIS A 57 25.75 16.11 11.75
N SER A 58 26.32 16.55 10.62
CA SER A 58 26.02 17.85 10.02
C SER A 58 24.81 17.82 9.09
N TRP A 59 24.30 16.64 8.75
CA TRP A 59 23.07 16.50 7.97
C TRP A 59 21.86 16.85 8.83
N ARG A 60 21.02 17.79 8.35
CA ARG A 60 19.82 18.25 9.06
C ARG A 60 18.51 17.82 8.40
N GLY A 61 18.57 17.13 7.26
CA GLY A 61 17.39 16.78 6.49
C GLY A 61 16.72 17.98 5.81
N GLU A 62 17.44 19.08 5.60
CA GLU A 62 16.92 20.22 4.84
C GLU A 62 16.52 19.78 3.42
N GLY A 63 15.34 20.21 2.97
CA GLY A 63 14.79 19.84 1.66
C GLY A 63 14.09 18.47 1.61
N MET A 64 14.08 17.71 2.70
CA MET A 64 13.35 16.43 2.77
C MET A 64 11.83 16.65 2.71
N LYS A 65 11.17 15.97 1.77
CA LYS A 65 9.72 15.82 1.70
C LYS A 65 9.21 14.97 2.84
N MET A 66 8.13 15.42 3.47
CA MET A 66 7.38 14.64 4.45
C MET A 66 6.38 13.77 3.72
N PHE A 67 6.37 12.47 4.03
CA PHE A 67 5.33 11.59 3.54
C PHE A 67 4.04 11.84 4.31
N THR A 68 2.91 11.77 3.61
CA THR A 68 1.61 11.73 4.28
C THR A 68 1.57 10.52 5.19
N GLN A 69 1.12 10.73 6.42
CA GLN A 69 0.85 9.61 7.32
C GLN A 69 -0.21 8.71 6.67
N LEU A 70 0.13 7.44 6.48
CA LEU A 70 -0.82 6.45 5.99
C LEU A 70 -1.90 6.25 7.04
N CYS A 71 -3.08 6.79 6.79
CA CYS A 71 -4.26 6.54 7.60
C CYS A 71 -4.95 5.29 7.06
N PHE A 72 -4.78 4.17 7.77
CA PHE A 72 -5.58 2.98 7.52
C PHE A 72 -6.91 3.17 8.24
N THR A 73 -7.99 3.18 7.48
CA THR A 73 -9.34 3.18 8.02
C THR A 73 -9.91 1.78 7.82
N TYR A 74 -10.52 1.22 8.86
CA TYR A 74 -11.29 0.00 8.67
C TYR A 74 -12.50 0.34 7.82
N GLU A 75 -12.49 -0.11 6.57
CA GLU A 75 -13.70 -0.17 5.78
C GLU A 75 -14.51 -1.36 6.28
N GLN A 76 -15.62 -1.08 6.94
CA GLN A 76 -16.60 -2.11 7.25
C GLN A 76 -17.28 -2.49 5.93
N GLU A 77 -17.18 -3.76 5.55
CA GLU A 77 -17.98 -4.29 4.44
C GLU A 77 -19.46 -4.01 4.76
N SER A 78 -20.20 -3.52 3.76
CA SER A 78 -21.59 -3.12 3.88
C SER A 78 -22.52 -4.32 4.08
N HIS A 79 -22.17 -5.45 3.46
CA HIS A 79 -22.93 -6.68 3.48
C HIS A 79 -22.05 -7.87 3.88
N PRO A 80 -21.48 -7.87 5.10
CA PRO A 80 -20.60 -8.95 5.57
C PRO A 80 -21.32 -10.31 5.57
N GLU A 81 -22.64 -10.30 5.75
CA GLU A 81 -23.50 -11.48 5.71
C GLU A 81 -23.39 -12.27 4.40
N GLU A 82 -23.19 -11.63 3.26
CA GLU A 82 -23.10 -12.30 1.96
C GLU A 82 -21.92 -13.27 1.90
N PHE A 83 -20.84 -12.96 2.62
CA PHE A 83 -19.68 -13.84 2.73
C PHE A 83 -19.77 -14.76 3.96
N PHE A 84 -20.04 -14.20 5.13
CA PHE A 84 -19.95 -14.94 6.38
C PHE A 84 -21.06 -15.97 6.56
N ILE A 85 -22.29 -15.69 6.10
CA ILE A 85 -23.40 -16.65 6.25
C ILE A 85 -23.13 -17.92 5.44
N PRO A 86 -22.84 -17.87 4.12
CA PRO A 86 -22.52 -19.07 3.36
C PRO A 86 -21.31 -19.83 3.91
N TYR A 87 -20.27 -19.11 4.33
CA TYR A 87 -19.05 -19.71 4.86
C TYR A 87 -19.27 -20.46 6.18
N VAL A 88 -19.99 -19.86 7.12
CA VAL A 88 -20.31 -20.51 8.41
C VAL A 88 -21.16 -21.76 8.18
N TRP A 89 -22.16 -21.70 7.31
CA TRP A 89 -22.97 -22.87 6.99
C TRP A 89 -22.19 -23.98 6.30
N GLN A 90 -21.25 -23.63 5.41
CA GLN A 90 -20.32 -24.61 4.85
C GLN A 90 -19.52 -25.32 5.95
N LEU A 91 -19.02 -24.58 6.95
CA LEU A 91 -18.29 -25.18 8.08
C LEU A 91 -19.20 -26.09 8.92
N VAL A 92 -20.43 -25.68 9.20
CA VAL A 92 -21.40 -26.48 9.94
C VAL A 92 -21.68 -27.79 9.21
N ILE A 93 -21.97 -27.74 7.90
CA ILE A 93 -22.25 -28.95 7.11
C ILE A 93 -21.01 -29.86 7.02
N SER A 94 -19.82 -29.29 6.80
CA SER A 94 -18.60 -30.08 6.58
C SER A 94 -17.98 -30.65 7.85
N ARG A 95 -18.16 -30.00 9.01
CA ARG A 95 -17.47 -30.37 10.26
C ARG A 95 -18.37 -30.83 11.38
N SER A 96 -19.69 -30.66 11.27
CA SER A 96 -20.59 -31.16 12.30
C SER A 96 -20.86 -32.65 12.13
N SER A 97 -21.11 -33.33 13.25
CA SER A 97 -21.57 -34.72 13.28
C SER A 97 -23.09 -34.85 13.09
N PHE A 98 -23.78 -33.76 12.73
CA PHE A 98 -25.22 -33.74 12.53
C PHE A 98 -25.57 -33.99 11.06
N SER A 99 -26.52 -34.89 10.80
CA SER A 99 -27.03 -35.13 9.45
C SER A 99 -28.07 -34.07 9.07
N PHE A 100 -27.62 -32.96 8.51
CA PHE A 100 -28.51 -31.95 7.93
C PHE A 100 -29.07 -32.43 6.59
N ASN A 101 -30.37 -32.24 6.36
CA ASN A 101 -30.97 -32.42 5.04
C ASN A 101 -30.72 -31.15 4.19
N PRO A 102 -29.87 -31.21 3.15
CA PRO A 102 -29.54 -30.03 2.35
C PRO A 102 -30.75 -29.43 1.64
N SER A 103 -31.74 -30.26 1.28
CA SER A 103 -32.97 -29.83 0.59
C SER A 103 -33.92 -29.01 1.48
N SER A 104 -33.66 -28.95 2.79
CA SER A 104 -34.44 -28.19 3.77
C SER A 104 -33.73 -26.93 4.26
N LEU A 105 -32.50 -26.68 3.81
CA LEU A 105 -31.73 -25.50 4.17
C LEU A 105 -31.87 -24.41 3.11
N ASN A 106 -32.63 -23.36 3.42
CA ASN A 106 -32.64 -22.13 2.62
C ASN A 106 -31.46 -21.24 3.02
N LEU A 107 -30.27 -21.59 2.55
CA LEU A 107 -29.02 -20.88 2.88
C LEU A 107 -28.81 -19.60 2.08
N PHE A 108 -29.57 -19.42 1.00
CA PHE A 108 -29.47 -18.29 0.10
C PHE A 108 -30.80 -17.55 0.05
N PRO A 109 -30.79 -16.20 -0.04
CA PRO A 109 -31.98 -15.45 -0.41
C PRO A 109 -32.49 -16.02 -1.73
N VAL A 110 -33.70 -16.57 -1.73
CA VAL A 110 -34.40 -16.81 -2.98
C VAL A 110 -34.85 -15.44 -3.43
N ASP A 111 -34.41 -15.00 -4.61
CA ASP A 111 -34.94 -13.79 -5.26
C ASP A 111 -36.46 -13.94 -5.34
N LEU A 112 -37.16 -13.32 -4.39
CA LEU A 112 -38.61 -13.26 -4.42
C LEU A 112 -38.97 -12.38 -5.62
N PRO A 113 -39.79 -12.86 -6.57
CA PRO A 113 -40.17 -12.06 -7.71
C PRO A 113 -40.82 -10.76 -7.19
N VAL A 114 -40.18 -9.64 -7.52
CA VAL A 114 -40.65 -8.30 -7.18
C VAL A 114 -42.10 -8.19 -7.63
N LYS A 115 -43.04 -8.03 -6.68
CA LYS A 115 -44.42 -7.68 -7.01
C LYS A 115 -44.37 -6.32 -7.71
N VAL A 116 -44.50 -6.34 -9.03
CA VAL A 116 -44.76 -5.14 -9.83
C VAL A 116 -46.14 -4.65 -9.42
N SER A 117 -46.19 -3.67 -8.52
CA SER A 117 -47.41 -2.91 -8.24
C SER A 117 -47.74 -2.11 -9.50
N ILE A 118 -48.64 -2.65 -10.33
CA ILE A 118 -49.19 -1.95 -11.48
C ILE A 118 -50.04 -0.80 -10.92
N LEU A 119 -49.48 0.40 -10.87
CA LEU A 119 -50.23 1.63 -10.64
C LEU A 119 -51.12 1.85 -11.87
N PHE A 120 -52.42 1.58 -11.72
CA PHE A 120 -53.42 2.07 -12.66
C PHE A 120 -53.49 3.61 -12.53
N PRO A 121 -53.33 4.38 -13.62
CA PRO A 121 -53.64 5.80 -13.59
C PRO A 121 -55.16 5.95 -13.49
N GLN A 122 -55.63 6.59 -12.42
CA GLN A 122 -57.04 6.99 -12.31
C GLN A 122 -57.39 7.94 -13.46
N MET A 123 -58.45 7.60 -14.17
CA MET A 123 -59.09 8.43 -15.19
C MET A 123 -60.33 9.07 -14.57
N PHE A 124 -60.52 10.36 -14.88
CA PHE A 124 -61.57 11.32 -14.49
C PHE A 124 -61.30 12.16 -13.23
#